data_AF-X0Y3J3-F1
#
_entry.id   AF-X0Y3J3-F1
#
_cell.length_a   1.000
_cell.length_b   1.000
_cell.length_c   1.000
_cell.angle_alpha   90.00
_cell.angle_beta   90.00
_cell.angle_gamma   90.00
#
_symmetry.space_group_name_H-M   'P 1'
#
loop_
_entity.id
_entity.type
_entity.pdbx_description
1 polymer ?
#
loop_
_entity_poly.entity_id
_entity_poly.type
_entity_poly.pdbx_seq_one_letter_code
_entity_poly.pdbx_strand_id
1 'polypeptide(L)'
;LHPEILILDEPTSELDPKSAEEVLSIVQRLNDELGITVILIEHRLDRVIQHVDRLVVLDGGRVVTDGSTRDVLDKSYQEIAEIGVGMPPIIKLAHELENRGINVNGVPLTVKEGRIMLNRVFQKTSGPLPQRYEKGDSKPVIEVEKLWHVYPEGPTALKSVSLRIGEGEFLAIMGRNASGKTTLVKHFNSLLKPTRGMVTVDGIDTRKATITELARKVGFVFQNPNDHLFADTVEEEI
;
A
#
# COMPACT_ATOMS: atom_id res chain seq x y z
N LEU A 1 28.83 7.42 19.58
CA LEU A 1 29.26 7.98 18.28
C LEU A 1 28.02 8.60 17.65
N HIS A 2 28.03 9.90 17.37
CA HIS A 2 26.94 10.59 16.68
C HIS A 2 27.34 10.74 15.21
N PRO A 3 26.69 10.03 14.26
CA PRO A 3 27.07 10.10 12.86
C PRO A 3 26.70 11.47 12.27
N GLU A 4 27.59 12.04 11.46
CA GLU A 4 27.34 13.29 10.71
C GLU A 4 26.56 13.03 9.41
N ILE A 5 26.59 11.78 8.91
CA ILE A 5 25.91 11.32 7.70
C ILE A 5 25.11 10.06 8.03
N LEU A 6 23.83 10.05 7.67
CA LEU A 6 22.92 8.92 7.83
C LEU A 6 22.42 8.47 6.45
N ILE A 7 22.69 7.21 6.11
CA ILE A 7 22.20 6.57 4.88
C ILE A 7 21.13 5.56 5.26
N LEU A 8 19.96 5.65 4.64
CA LEU A 8 18.81 4.79 4.90
C LEU A 8 18.38 4.13 3.59
N ASP A 9 18.45 2.80 3.57
CA ASP A 9 18.05 1.99 2.42
C ASP A 9 16.63 1.44 2.64
N GLU A 10 15.67 1.97 1.88
CA GLU A 10 14.25 1.65 1.93
C GLU A 10 13.66 1.49 3.35
N PRO A 11 13.84 2.48 4.25
CA PRO A 11 13.51 2.31 5.67
C PRO A 11 12.01 2.13 5.95
N THR A 12 11.13 2.31 4.94
CA THR A 12 9.68 2.23 5.09
C THR A 12 8.99 1.12 4.30
N SER A 13 9.74 0.27 3.59
CA SER A 13 9.21 -0.74 2.64
C SER A 13 8.19 -1.69 3.27
N GLU A 14 8.45 -2.20 4.47
CA GLU A 14 7.56 -3.14 5.18
C GLU A 14 6.56 -2.47 6.13
N LEU A 15 6.57 -1.14 6.21
CA LEU A 15 5.75 -0.40 7.18
C LEU A 15 4.38 -0.02 6.61
N ASP A 16 3.37 -0.11 7.47
CA ASP A 16 2.08 0.50 7.18
C ASP A 16 2.21 2.03 7.07
N PRO A 17 1.31 2.71 6.33
CA PRO A 17 1.47 4.13 6.01
C PRO A 17 1.69 5.03 7.22
N LYS A 18 1.08 4.73 8.38
CA LYS A 18 1.24 5.55 9.58
C LYS A 18 2.62 5.37 10.19
N SER A 19 3.08 4.13 10.32
CA SER A 19 4.40 3.85 10.89
C SER A 19 5.53 4.31 9.96
N ALA A 20 5.34 4.25 8.64
CA ALA A 20 6.26 4.86 7.68
C ALA A 20 6.43 6.37 7.92
N GLU A 21 5.32 7.10 8.06
CA GLU A 21 5.32 8.55 8.34
C GLU A 21 6.01 8.88 9.68
N GLU A 22 5.77 8.07 10.72
CA GLU A 22 6.44 8.22 12.01
C GLU A 22 7.97 8.12 11.86
N VAL A 23 8.48 7.14 11.10
CA VAL A 23 9.91 7.00 10.84
C VAL A 23 10.46 8.21 10.07
N LEU A 24 9.82 8.61 8.97
CA LEU A 24 10.27 9.73 8.15
C LEU A 24 10.30 11.05 8.92
N SER A 25 9.29 11.29 9.76
CA SER A 25 9.25 12.48 10.62
C SER A 25 10.38 12.53 11.65
N ILE A 26 10.78 11.37 12.20
CA ILE A 26 11.93 11.30 13.10
C ILE A 26 13.22 11.61 12.34
N VAL A 27 13.38 11.04 11.15
CA VAL A 27 14.56 11.27 10.30
C VAL A 27 14.67 12.75 9.92
N GLN A 28 13.56 13.38 9.53
CA GLN A 28 13.52 14.80 9.23
C GLN A 28 13.92 15.64 10.45
N ARG A 29 13.38 15.33 11.64
CA ARG A 29 13.78 16.04 12.86
C ARG A 29 15.25 15.90 13.20
N LEU A 30 15.86 14.74 12.93
CA LEU A 30 17.31 14.58 13.12
C LEU A 30 18.10 15.48 12.17
N ASN A 31 17.66 15.64 10.93
CA ASN A 31 18.26 16.58 9.98
C ASN A 31 18.09 18.03 10.45
N ASP A 32 16.87 18.44 10.78
CA ASP A 32 16.51 19.81 11.16
C ASP A 32 17.15 20.25 12.49
N GLU A 33 17.12 19.38 13.52
CA GLU A 33 17.54 19.71 14.88
C GLU A 33 19.05 19.51 15.10
N LEU A 34 19.66 18.50 14.45
CA LEU A 34 21.06 18.13 14.68
C LEU A 34 21.98 18.44 13.50
N GLY A 35 21.45 18.88 12.35
CA GLY A 35 22.24 19.19 11.15
C GLY A 35 22.87 17.95 10.49
N ILE A 36 22.36 16.76 10.79
CA ILE A 36 22.86 15.50 10.22
C ILE A 36 22.49 15.44 8.73
N THR A 37 23.44 15.10 7.87
CA THR A 37 23.15 14.88 6.44
C THR A 37 22.43 13.54 6.28
N VAL A 38 21.26 13.54 5.62
CA VAL A 38 20.47 12.32 5.39
C VAL A 38 20.44 11.98 3.91
N ILE A 39 20.74 10.73 3.58
CA ILE A 39 20.58 10.14 2.24
C ILE A 39 19.54 9.03 2.36
N LEU A 40 18.46 9.15 1.59
CA LEU A 40 17.33 8.23 1.62
C LEU A 40 17.18 7.56 0.26
N ILE A 41 17.26 6.23 0.23
CA ILE A 41 17.03 5.42 -0.96
C ILE A 41 15.61 4.88 -0.88
N GLU A 42 14.78 5.21 -1.87
CA GLU A 42 13.37 4.83 -1.92
C GLU A 42 12.92 4.65 -3.38
N HIS A 43 12.07 3.66 -3.62
CA HIS A 43 11.42 3.44 -4.92
C HIS A 43 9.98 3.99 -4.98
N ARG A 44 9.48 4.59 -3.88
CA ARG A 44 8.12 5.13 -3.76
C ARG A 44 8.12 6.62 -3.41
N LEU A 45 8.17 7.47 -4.43
CA LEU A 45 8.23 8.94 -4.25
C LEU A 45 7.07 9.50 -3.43
N ASP A 46 5.86 8.92 -3.53
CA ASP A 46 4.65 9.34 -2.81
C ASP A 46 4.84 9.60 -1.31
N ARG A 47 5.75 8.85 -0.68
CA ARG A 47 5.95 8.90 0.78
C ARG A 47 6.97 9.95 1.21
N VAL A 48 7.99 10.17 0.38
CA VAL A 48 9.20 10.89 0.81
C VAL A 48 9.34 12.26 0.21
N ILE A 49 8.62 12.54 -0.88
CA ILE A 49 8.69 13.79 -1.62
C ILE A 49 8.53 15.05 -0.76
N GLN A 50 7.72 14.99 0.29
CA GLN A 50 7.44 16.10 1.20
C GLN A 50 8.54 16.35 2.24
N HIS A 51 9.51 15.44 2.36
CA HIS A 51 10.61 15.51 3.32
C HIS A 51 11.98 15.74 2.65
N VAL A 52 12.04 15.74 1.32
CA VAL A 52 13.29 15.73 0.56
C VAL A 52 13.46 17.04 -0.19
N ASP A 53 14.59 17.73 0.03
CA ASP A 53 14.90 18.99 -0.65
C ASP A 53 15.52 18.80 -2.03
N ARG A 54 16.31 17.74 -2.20
CA ARG A 54 17.06 17.42 -3.42
C ARG A 54 16.79 15.99 -3.85
N LEU A 55 16.40 15.81 -5.11
CA LEU A 55 16.08 14.51 -5.69
C LEU A 55 17.14 14.15 -6.74
N VAL A 56 17.70 12.94 -6.60
CA VAL A 56 18.61 12.34 -7.58
C VAL A 56 17.94 11.09 -8.11
N VAL A 57 17.80 10.98 -9.43
CA VAL A 57 17.21 9.82 -10.10
C VAL A 57 18.32 9.06 -10.82
N LEU A 58 18.42 7.77 -10.53
CA LEU A 58 19.35 6.86 -11.19
C LEU A 58 18.59 5.92 -12.11
N ASP A 59 19.14 5.70 -13.30
CA ASP A 59 18.70 4.66 -14.24
C ASP A 59 19.92 4.05 -14.95
N GLY A 60 19.91 2.73 -15.15
CA GLY A 60 21.01 2.02 -15.80
C GLY A 60 22.41 2.26 -15.21
N GLY A 61 22.49 2.58 -13.91
CA GLY A 61 23.76 2.91 -13.22
C GLY A 61 24.28 4.33 -13.51
N ARG A 62 23.45 5.23 -14.05
CA ARG A 62 23.79 6.63 -14.32
C ARG A 62 22.82 7.57 -13.62
N VAL A 63 23.31 8.73 -13.22
CA VAL A 63 22.44 9.82 -12.75
C VAL A 63 21.76 10.44 -13.97
N VAL A 64 20.44 10.36 -14.00
CA VAL A 64 19.60 10.92 -15.06
C VAL A 64 19.30 12.39 -14.77
N THR A 65 18.86 12.68 -13.56
CA THR A 65 18.53 14.04 -13.12
C THR A 65 18.91 14.23 -11.65
N ASP A 66 19.31 15.45 -11.33
CA ASP A 66 19.80 15.87 -10.03
C ASP A 66 19.47 17.36 -9.83
N GLY A 67 18.71 17.67 -8.79
CA GLY A 67 18.34 19.04 -8.49
C GLY A 67 17.38 19.14 -7.32
N SER A 68 16.82 20.34 -7.12
CA SER A 68 15.76 20.51 -6.13
C SER A 68 14.59 19.59 -6.47
N THR A 69 13.94 19.02 -5.46
CA THR A 69 12.82 18.08 -5.66
C THR A 69 11.75 18.68 -6.57
N ARG A 70 11.42 19.96 -6.40
CA ARG A 70 10.44 20.66 -7.23
C ARG A 70 10.90 20.81 -8.68
N ASP A 71 12.14 21.23 -8.92
CA ASP A 71 12.67 21.38 -10.27
C ASP A 71 12.71 20.05 -11.02
N VAL A 72 13.16 18.99 -10.36
CA VAL A 72 13.27 17.64 -10.95
C VAL A 72 11.90 17.11 -11.36
N LEU A 73 10.88 17.27 -10.50
CA LEU A 73 9.53 16.77 -10.76
C LEU A 73 8.72 17.65 -11.73
N ASP A 74 9.16 18.88 -11.95
CA ASP A 74 8.59 19.80 -12.94
C ASP A 74 9.23 19.58 -14.32
N LYS A 75 10.55 19.77 -14.41
CA LYS A 75 11.29 19.82 -15.67
C LYS A 75 11.61 18.44 -16.25
N SER A 76 11.82 17.45 -15.39
CA SER A 76 12.23 16.09 -15.80
C SER A 76 11.10 15.07 -15.66
N TYR A 77 9.84 15.52 -15.57
CA TYR A 77 8.68 14.65 -15.35
C TYR A 77 8.57 13.49 -16.35
N GLN A 78 8.69 13.80 -17.65
CA GLN A 78 8.55 12.81 -18.72
C GLN A 78 9.63 11.73 -18.64
N GLU A 79 10.88 12.15 -18.47
CA GLU A 79 12.03 11.25 -18.36
C GLU A 79 11.91 10.31 -17.15
N ILE A 80 11.55 10.84 -15.97
CA ILE A 80 11.35 10.03 -14.76
C ILE A 80 10.16 9.08 -14.90
N ALA A 81 9.08 9.50 -15.57
CA ALA A 81 7.92 8.66 -15.82
C ALA A 81 8.23 7.50 -16.78
N GLU A 82 9.08 7.73 -17.80
CA GLU A 82 9.53 6.71 -18.75
C GLU A 82 10.42 5.65 -18.10
N ILE A 83 11.24 6.04 -17.11
CA ILE A 83 12.06 5.10 -16.30
C ILE A 83 11.17 4.17 -15.44
N GLY A 84 9.89 4.51 -15.27
CA GLY A 84 8.95 3.71 -14.48
C GLY A 84 8.94 4.05 -12.99
N VAL A 85 9.54 5.17 -12.60
CA VAL A 85 9.44 5.66 -11.23
C VAL A 85 7.99 6.08 -10.95
N GLY A 86 7.40 5.53 -9.90
CA GLY A 86 6.02 5.79 -9.51
C GLY A 86 5.79 7.27 -9.16
N MET A 87 5.20 8.02 -10.09
CA MET A 87 4.91 9.45 -9.88
C MET A 87 3.70 9.69 -8.98
N PRO A 88 3.78 10.65 -8.04
CA PRO A 88 2.64 10.97 -7.19
C PRO A 88 1.41 11.45 -7.95
N PRO A 89 0.18 11.03 -7.54
CA PRO A 89 -1.05 11.38 -8.26
C PRO A 89 -1.26 12.89 -8.42
N ILE A 90 -0.88 13.68 -7.43
CA ILE A 90 -1.07 15.14 -7.47
C ILE A 90 -0.15 15.82 -8.50
N ILE A 91 1.05 15.26 -8.71
CA ILE A 91 1.99 15.72 -9.73
C ILE A 91 1.53 15.30 -11.11
N LYS A 92 1.12 14.04 -11.27
CA LYS A 92 0.49 13.56 -12.52
C LYS A 92 -0.68 14.44 -12.93
N LEU A 93 -1.54 14.80 -11.97
CA LEU A 93 -2.68 15.67 -12.21
C LEU A 93 -2.24 17.07 -12.68
N ALA A 94 -1.24 17.68 -12.04
CA ALA A 94 -0.74 18.99 -12.44
C ALA A 94 -0.23 18.98 -13.89
N HIS A 95 0.63 18.02 -14.25
CA HIS A 95 1.15 17.86 -15.61
C HIS A 95 0.04 17.56 -16.64
N GLU A 96 -0.92 16.71 -16.30
CA GLU A 96 -2.04 16.40 -17.20
C GLU A 96 -2.93 17.63 -17.45
N LEU A 97 -3.12 18.49 -16.45
CA LEU A 97 -3.84 19.75 -16.61
C LEU A 97 -3.07 20.74 -17.50
N GLU A 98 -1.76 20.86 -17.32
CA GLU A 98 -0.92 21.73 -18.17
C GLU A 98 -0.90 21.25 -19.62
N ASN A 99 -0.80 19.94 -19.85
CA ASN A 99 -0.89 19.34 -21.19
C ASN A 99 -2.23 19.64 -21.89
N ARG A 100 -3.29 19.88 -21.11
CA ARG A 100 -4.61 20.30 -21.60
C ARG A 100 -4.77 21.82 -21.70
N GLY A 101 -3.68 22.58 -21.50
CA GLY A 101 -3.67 24.04 -21.56
C GLY A 101 -4.23 24.73 -20.31
N ILE A 102 -4.43 24.00 -19.21
CA ILE A 102 -4.90 24.57 -17.94
C ILE A 102 -3.67 24.95 -17.11
N ASN A 103 -3.44 26.25 -16.94
CA ASN A 103 -2.31 26.75 -16.17
C ASN A 103 -2.49 26.46 -14.66
N VAL A 104 -1.61 25.64 -14.09
CA VAL A 104 -1.57 25.29 -12.65
C VAL A 104 -0.43 26.00 -11.89
N ASN A 105 0.41 26.77 -12.60
CA ASN A 105 1.58 27.51 -12.10
C ASN A 105 2.58 26.61 -11.33
N GLY A 106 2.99 25.50 -11.95
CA GLY A 106 4.01 24.59 -11.43
C GLY A 106 3.45 23.37 -10.70
N VAL A 107 4.36 22.54 -10.18
CA VAL A 107 3.99 21.24 -9.58
C VAL A 107 3.79 21.32 -8.07
N PRO A 108 2.67 20.82 -7.52
CA PRO A 108 2.45 20.69 -6.08
C PRO A 108 3.22 19.50 -5.49
N LEU A 109 3.92 19.70 -4.37
CA LEU A 109 4.61 18.60 -3.67
C LEU A 109 3.70 17.89 -2.66
N THR A 110 2.59 18.51 -2.29
CA THR A 110 1.61 17.94 -1.35
C THR A 110 0.18 18.11 -1.86
N VAL A 111 -0.73 17.26 -1.36
CA VAL A 111 -2.17 17.39 -1.63
C VAL A 111 -2.71 18.75 -1.14
N LYS A 112 -2.18 19.27 -0.02
CA LYS A 112 -2.57 20.57 0.52
C LYS A 112 -2.18 21.72 -0.42
N GLU A 113 -0.95 21.71 -0.94
CA GLU A 113 -0.49 22.66 -1.96
C GLU A 113 -1.35 22.54 -3.21
N GLY A 114 -1.55 21.32 -3.72
CA GLY A 114 -2.35 21.05 -4.91
C GLY A 114 -3.78 21.57 -4.76
N ARG A 115 -4.42 21.39 -3.60
CA ARG A 115 -5.75 21.94 -3.33
C ARG A 115 -5.79 23.46 -3.47
N ILE A 116 -4.76 24.16 -3.00
CA ILE A 116 -4.68 25.62 -3.08
C ILE A 116 -4.44 26.06 -4.53
N MET A 117 -3.48 25.43 -5.22
CA MET A 117 -3.10 25.74 -6.60
C MET A 117 -4.26 25.47 -7.58
N LEU A 118 -4.96 24.34 -7.41
CA LEU A 118 -6.01 23.87 -8.31
C LEU A 118 -7.42 24.35 -7.95
N ASN A 119 -7.58 25.14 -6.88
CA ASN A 119 -8.89 25.61 -6.41
C ASN A 119 -9.70 26.28 -7.54
N ARG A 120 -9.05 27.10 -8.39
CA ARG A 120 -9.69 27.78 -9.51
C ARG A 120 -10.19 26.82 -10.60
N VAL A 121 -9.54 25.66 -10.75
CA VAL A 121 -9.92 24.62 -11.72
C VAL A 121 -11.15 23.87 -11.24
N PHE A 122 -11.14 23.44 -9.97
CA PHE A 122 -12.23 22.64 -9.40
C PHE A 122 -13.54 23.40 -9.22
N GLN A 123 -13.49 24.70 -8.88
CA GLN A 123 -14.69 25.52 -8.71
C GLN A 123 -15.54 25.62 -9.99
N LYS A 124 -14.95 25.45 -11.17
CA LYS A 124 -15.64 25.54 -12.46
C LYS A 124 -16.12 24.19 -13.01
N THR A 125 -15.69 23.08 -12.42
CA THR A 125 -15.82 21.73 -13.01
C THR A 125 -16.50 20.71 -12.09
N SER A 126 -16.89 21.10 -10.87
CA SER A 126 -17.48 20.19 -9.89
C SER A 126 -18.93 19.84 -10.22
N GLY A 127 -19.16 18.68 -10.84
CA GLY A 127 -20.44 17.98 -10.83
C GLY A 127 -20.58 17.08 -9.59
N PRO A 128 -21.77 16.50 -9.33
CA PRO A 128 -21.92 15.48 -8.29
C PRO A 128 -21.00 14.28 -8.60
N LEU A 129 -20.37 13.73 -7.57
CA LEU A 129 -19.59 12.49 -7.71
C LEU A 129 -20.49 11.39 -8.30
N PRO A 130 -19.98 10.54 -9.22
CA PRO A 130 -20.76 9.43 -9.74
C PRO A 130 -21.27 8.59 -8.57
N GLN A 131 -22.56 8.25 -8.61
CA GLN A 131 -23.15 7.38 -7.60
C GLN A 131 -22.40 6.04 -7.61
N ARG A 132 -21.98 5.62 -6.42
CA ARG A 132 -21.35 4.31 -6.23
C ARG A 132 -22.38 3.24 -6.63
N TYR A 133 -21.98 2.29 -7.46
CA TYR A 133 -22.81 1.11 -7.71
C TYR A 133 -22.94 0.33 -6.40
N GLU A 134 -24.10 0.41 -5.77
CA GLU A 134 -24.49 -0.51 -4.70
C GLU A 134 -24.81 -1.85 -5.34
N LYS A 135 -23.92 -2.83 -5.19
CA LYS A 135 -24.29 -4.23 -5.43
C LYS A 135 -25.33 -4.57 -4.36
N GLY A 136 -26.55 -4.94 -4.77
CA GLY A 136 -27.62 -5.34 -3.86
C GLY A 136 -27.25 -6.56 -3.01
N ASP A 137 -28.12 -6.93 -2.07
CA ASP A 137 -27.94 -8.08 -1.17
C ASP A 137 -27.63 -9.36 -1.97
N SER A 138 -26.35 -9.72 -2.00
CA SER A 138 -25.86 -10.90 -2.69
C SER A 138 -25.81 -12.08 -1.73
N LYS A 139 -25.93 -13.30 -2.27
CA LYS A 139 -25.85 -14.53 -1.47
C LYS A 139 -24.51 -14.57 -0.73
N PRO A 140 -24.48 -14.79 0.60
CA PRO A 140 -23.21 -14.88 1.33
C PRO A 140 -22.44 -16.15 0.89
N VAL A 141 -21.19 -15.95 0.52
CA VAL A 141 -20.22 -17.02 0.18
C VAL A 141 -19.24 -17.27 1.32
N ILE A 142 -18.99 -16.30 2.19
CA ILE A 142 -18.20 -16.48 3.42
C ILE A 142 -18.97 -15.86 4.58
N GLU A 143 -19.18 -16.62 5.64
CA GLU A 143 -19.74 -16.11 6.89
C GLU A 143 -18.79 -16.38 8.05
N VAL A 144 -18.54 -15.35 8.84
CA VAL A 144 -17.69 -15.39 10.03
C VAL A 144 -18.54 -14.97 11.21
N GLU A 145 -18.62 -15.82 12.23
CA GLU A 145 -19.41 -15.57 13.42
C GLU A 145 -18.54 -15.62 14.67
N LYS A 146 -18.34 -14.45 15.29
CA LYS A 146 -17.64 -14.27 16.57
C LYS A 146 -16.30 -15.02 16.60
N LEU A 147 -15.53 -14.94 15.52
CA LEU A 147 -14.27 -15.63 15.36
C LEU A 147 -13.22 -15.11 16.35
N TRP A 148 -12.63 -16.04 17.09
CA TRP A 148 -11.43 -15.83 17.89
C TRP A 148 -10.30 -16.71 17.40
N HIS A 149 -9.09 -16.17 17.42
CA HIS A 149 -7.88 -16.93 17.15
C HIS A 149 -6.75 -16.51 18.08
N VAL A 150 -6.14 -17.49 18.71
CA VAL A 150 -4.97 -17.34 19.58
C VAL A 150 -3.90 -18.32 19.07
N TYR A 151 -2.72 -17.81 18.74
CA TYR A 151 -1.60 -18.68 18.35
C TYR A 151 -1.05 -19.43 19.59
N PRO A 152 -0.53 -20.66 19.43
CA PRO A 152 0.15 -21.36 20.52
C PRO A 152 1.27 -20.48 21.09
N GLU A 153 1.22 -20.20 22.40
CA GLU A 153 2.16 -19.32 23.12
C GLU A 153 2.27 -17.88 22.57
N GLY A 154 1.32 -17.47 21.73
CA GLY A 154 1.33 -16.20 21.03
C GLY A 154 0.20 -15.25 21.42
N PRO A 155 0.18 -14.04 20.85
CA PRO A 155 -0.86 -13.06 21.12
C PRO A 155 -2.22 -13.52 20.58
N THR A 156 -3.30 -13.01 21.20
CA THR A 156 -4.65 -13.13 20.63
C THR A 156 -4.74 -12.29 19.35
N ALA A 157 -4.78 -12.94 18.20
CA ALA A 157 -4.75 -12.30 16.89
C ALA A 157 -6.14 -11.84 16.40
N LEU A 158 -7.22 -12.55 16.76
CA LEU A 158 -8.60 -12.20 16.41
C LEU A 158 -9.48 -12.23 17.66
N LYS A 159 -10.35 -11.22 17.82
CA LYS A 159 -11.22 -11.02 18.99
C LYS A 159 -12.66 -10.79 18.57
N SER A 160 -13.47 -11.86 18.53
CA SER A 160 -14.90 -11.81 18.21
C SER A 160 -15.23 -11.14 16.86
N VAL A 161 -14.48 -11.46 15.82
CA VAL A 161 -14.71 -10.90 14.48
C VAL A 161 -15.96 -11.55 13.88
N SER A 162 -16.90 -10.74 13.38
CA SER A 162 -18.05 -11.21 12.60
C SER A 162 -18.14 -10.43 11.30
N LEU A 163 -18.29 -11.12 10.17
CA LEU A 163 -18.49 -10.51 8.86
C LEU A 163 -19.21 -11.47 7.91
N ARG A 164 -19.85 -10.92 6.87
CA ARG A 164 -20.41 -11.66 5.74
C ARG A 164 -19.82 -11.09 4.46
N ILE A 165 -19.46 -11.98 3.54
CA ILE A 165 -18.96 -11.63 2.20
C ILE A 165 -19.89 -12.26 1.19
N GLY A 166 -20.44 -11.43 0.33
CA GLY A 166 -21.41 -11.79 -0.70
C GLY A 166 -20.79 -12.25 -2.01
N GLU A 167 -21.56 -13.00 -2.80
CA GLU A 167 -21.16 -13.49 -4.11
C GLU A 167 -20.86 -12.34 -5.07
N GLY A 168 -19.68 -12.39 -5.70
CA GLY A 168 -19.23 -11.37 -6.63
C GLY A 168 -18.83 -10.04 -5.98
N GLU A 169 -18.73 -9.95 -4.64
CA GLU A 169 -18.22 -8.75 -3.97
C GLU A 169 -16.73 -8.52 -4.24
N PHE A 170 -16.34 -7.26 -4.41
CA PHE A 170 -14.93 -6.84 -4.48
C PHE A 170 -14.55 -6.16 -3.15
N LEU A 171 -14.13 -6.98 -2.19
CA LEU A 171 -13.89 -6.57 -0.81
C LEU A 171 -12.40 -6.25 -0.55
N ALA A 172 -12.13 -5.15 0.15
CA ALA A 172 -10.81 -4.84 0.70
C ALA A 172 -10.79 -5.02 2.23
N ILE A 173 -9.83 -5.78 2.75
CA ILE A 173 -9.56 -5.90 4.19
C ILE A 173 -8.33 -5.05 4.53
N MET A 174 -8.52 -3.97 5.28
CA MET A 174 -7.46 -3.02 5.63
C MET A 174 -7.20 -2.94 7.13
N GLY A 175 -5.99 -2.54 7.51
CA GLY A 175 -5.56 -2.42 8.91
C GLY A 175 -4.04 -2.36 9.03
N ARG A 176 -3.54 -1.92 10.18
CA ARG A 176 -2.10 -1.83 10.49
C ARG A 176 -1.39 -3.17 10.40
N ASN A 177 -0.07 -3.16 10.37
CA ASN A 177 0.69 -4.41 10.53
C ASN A 177 0.30 -5.10 11.85
N ALA A 178 0.29 -6.44 11.83
CA ALA A 178 -0.18 -7.28 12.93
C ALA A 178 -1.65 -7.10 13.37
N SER A 179 -2.50 -6.40 12.62
CA SER A 179 -3.93 -6.24 12.98
C SER A 179 -4.80 -7.50 12.78
N GLY A 180 -4.20 -8.64 12.42
CA GLY A 180 -4.91 -9.91 12.23
C GLY A 180 -5.44 -10.18 10.81
N LYS A 181 -5.15 -9.34 9.80
CA LYS A 181 -5.64 -9.52 8.41
C LYS A 181 -5.30 -10.89 7.83
N THR A 182 -4.01 -11.22 7.82
CA THR A 182 -3.52 -12.51 7.30
C THR A 182 -4.06 -13.67 8.13
N THR A 183 -4.14 -13.50 9.45
CA THR A 183 -4.76 -14.49 10.34
C THR A 183 -6.23 -14.73 9.95
N LEU A 184 -7.02 -13.67 9.71
CA LEU A 184 -8.41 -13.77 9.32
C LEU A 184 -8.58 -14.53 8.00
N VAL A 185 -7.84 -14.16 6.95
CA VAL A 185 -8.00 -14.78 5.62
C VAL A 185 -7.53 -16.24 5.61
N LYS A 186 -6.51 -16.60 6.42
CA LYS A 186 -6.10 -18.01 6.61
C LYS A 186 -7.20 -18.91 7.20
N HIS A 187 -8.25 -18.35 7.81
CA HIS A 187 -9.40 -19.15 8.24
C HIS A 187 -10.36 -19.49 7.09
N PHE A 188 -10.34 -18.73 5.99
CA PHE A 188 -11.24 -18.96 4.86
C PHE A 188 -10.84 -20.22 4.08
N ASN A 189 -9.55 -20.47 3.91
CA ASN A 189 -9.03 -21.66 3.25
C ASN A 189 -8.63 -22.79 4.22
N SER A 190 -9.02 -22.71 5.50
CA SER A 190 -8.68 -23.69 6.53
C SER A 190 -7.19 -23.86 6.87
N LEU A 191 -6.31 -22.96 6.45
CA LEU A 191 -4.90 -22.97 6.92
C LEU A 191 -4.81 -22.72 8.44
N LEU A 192 -5.77 -21.99 8.99
CA LEU A 192 -5.98 -21.88 10.44
C LEU A 192 -7.40 -22.30 10.78
N LYS A 193 -7.55 -22.97 11.93
CA LYS A 193 -8.86 -23.30 12.49
C LYS A 193 -9.23 -22.28 13.59
N PRO A 194 -10.52 -21.91 13.71
CA PRO A 194 -10.99 -21.05 14.79
C PRO A 194 -10.64 -21.61 16.17
N THR A 195 -10.14 -20.77 17.08
CA THR A 195 -10.05 -21.12 18.51
C THR A 195 -11.43 -21.07 19.16
N ARG A 196 -12.26 -20.08 18.78
CA ARG A 196 -13.70 -19.98 19.08
C ARG A 196 -14.44 -19.34 17.92
N GLY A 197 -15.76 -19.50 17.90
CA GLY A 197 -16.61 -19.01 16.81
C GLY A 197 -16.68 -19.99 15.65
N MET A 198 -17.17 -19.49 14.51
CA MET A 198 -17.41 -20.30 13.32
C MET A 198 -17.05 -19.51 12.06
N VAL A 199 -16.54 -20.24 11.06
CA VAL A 199 -16.35 -19.72 9.70
C VAL A 199 -16.98 -20.74 8.76
N THR A 200 -17.81 -20.28 7.85
CA THR A 200 -18.37 -21.09 6.76
C THR A 200 -17.96 -20.49 5.42
N VAL A 201 -17.67 -21.36 4.44
CA VAL A 201 -17.35 -20.98 3.07
C VAL A 201 -18.22 -21.80 2.13
N ASP A 202 -19.05 -21.15 1.31
CA ASP A 202 -20.09 -21.78 0.50
C ASP A 202 -20.97 -22.74 1.33
N GLY A 203 -21.25 -22.38 2.58
CA GLY A 203 -22.00 -23.20 3.53
C GLY A 203 -21.21 -24.33 4.19
N ILE A 204 -19.93 -24.51 3.86
CA ILE A 204 -19.05 -25.53 4.45
C ILE A 204 -18.40 -24.98 5.72
N ASP A 205 -18.62 -25.62 6.86
CA ASP A 205 -17.93 -25.30 8.12
C ASP A 205 -16.44 -25.63 8.02
N THR A 206 -15.60 -24.59 8.11
CA THR A 206 -14.15 -24.75 7.94
C THR A 206 -13.53 -25.60 9.03
N ARG A 207 -14.15 -25.80 10.20
CA ARG A 207 -13.62 -26.69 11.25
C ARG A 207 -13.63 -28.15 10.83
N LYS A 208 -14.58 -28.54 9.98
CA LYS A 208 -14.80 -29.94 9.56
C LYS A 208 -14.23 -30.23 8.18
N ALA A 209 -13.99 -29.20 7.38
CA ALA A 209 -13.46 -29.34 6.04
C ALA A 209 -11.97 -29.72 6.03
N THR A 210 -11.61 -30.55 5.06
CA THR A 210 -10.21 -30.78 4.69
C THR A 210 -9.65 -29.59 3.93
N ILE A 211 -8.32 -29.45 3.91
CA ILE A 211 -7.65 -28.39 3.14
C ILE A 211 -7.97 -28.53 1.64
N THR A 212 -7.97 -29.75 1.12
CA THR A 212 -8.26 -30.05 -0.30
C THR A 212 -9.66 -29.63 -0.73
N GLU A 213 -10.68 -29.84 0.11
CA GLU A 213 -12.06 -29.44 -0.18
C GLU A 213 -12.20 -27.92 -0.28
N LEU A 214 -11.56 -27.18 0.63
CA LEU A 214 -11.62 -25.72 0.62
C LEU A 214 -10.68 -25.07 -0.39
N ALA A 215 -9.56 -25.70 -0.74
CA ALA A 215 -8.66 -25.21 -1.79
C ALA A 215 -9.35 -25.12 -3.16
N ARG A 216 -10.36 -25.97 -3.43
CA ARG A 216 -11.19 -25.89 -4.64
C ARG A 216 -12.16 -24.70 -4.65
N LYS A 217 -12.39 -24.08 -3.49
CA LYS A 217 -13.33 -22.98 -3.29
C LYS A 217 -12.63 -21.65 -3.08
N VAL A 218 -11.50 -21.66 -2.38
CA VAL A 218 -10.74 -20.47 -1.98
C VAL A 218 -9.31 -20.62 -2.49
N GLY A 219 -9.01 -19.95 -3.59
CA GLY A 219 -7.63 -19.70 -4.01
C GLY A 219 -6.96 -18.73 -3.03
N PHE A 220 -5.73 -19.00 -2.65
CA PHE A 220 -4.97 -18.15 -1.74
C PHE A 220 -3.58 -17.89 -2.34
N VAL A 221 -3.27 -16.62 -2.57
CA VAL A 221 -1.96 -16.17 -3.03
C VAL A 221 -1.27 -15.49 -1.85
N PHE A 222 -0.11 -15.98 -1.45
CA PHE A 222 0.62 -15.48 -0.30
C PHE A 222 1.25 -14.11 -0.61
N GLN A 223 1.56 -13.34 0.44
CA GLN A 223 2.15 -12.01 0.31
C GLN A 223 3.55 -12.04 -0.32
N ASN A 224 4.33 -13.10 -0.05
CA ASN A 224 5.64 -13.32 -0.65
C ASN A 224 5.54 -14.43 -1.69
N PRO A 225 5.75 -14.14 -2.98
CA PRO A 225 5.71 -15.14 -4.03
C PRO A 225 6.83 -16.19 -3.91
N ASN A 226 7.93 -15.87 -3.22
CA ASN A 226 9.02 -16.83 -2.94
C ASN A 226 8.63 -17.93 -1.94
N ASP A 227 7.53 -17.76 -1.19
CA ASP A 227 7.01 -18.81 -0.31
C ASP A 227 6.26 -19.92 -1.09
N HIS A 228 6.18 -19.81 -2.43
CA HIS A 228 5.47 -20.74 -3.32
C HIS A 228 6.37 -21.70 -4.11
N LEU A 229 7.66 -21.42 -4.25
CA LEU A 229 8.59 -22.23 -5.04
C LEU A 229 9.53 -22.93 -4.08
N PHE A 230 9.43 -24.27 -4.01
CA PHE A 230 10.36 -25.07 -3.20
C PHE A 230 11.57 -25.53 -4.02
N ALA A 231 11.52 -25.40 -5.34
CA ALA A 231 12.61 -25.74 -6.23
C ALA A 231 13.17 -24.52 -6.97
N ASP A 232 14.45 -24.59 -7.32
CA ASP A 232 15.17 -23.53 -8.04
C ASP A 232 14.71 -23.43 -9.50
N THR A 233 13.97 -24.42 -10.01
CA THR A 233 13.44 -24.45 -11.38
C THR A 233 12.02 -25.01 -11.48
N VAL A 234 11.27 -24.55 -12.50
CA VAL A 234 9.91 -25.03 -12.82
C VAL A 234 9.88 -26.53 -13.17
N GLU A 235 10.99 -27.06 -13.70
CA GLU A 235 11.14 -28.48 -14.04
C GLU A 235 11.22 -29.37 -12.79
N GLU A 236 11.77 -28.86 -11.70
CA GLU A 236 11.91 -29.59 -10.43
C GLU A 236 10.63 -29.56 -9.55
N GLU A 237 9.63 -28.77 -9.93
CA GLU A 237 8.37 -28.58 -9.19
C GLU A 237 7.20 -29.41 -9.79
N ILE A 238 7.38 -30.06 -10.96
CA ILE A 238 6.36 -30.88 -11.68
C ILE A 238 6.53 -32.38 -11.45
#